data_AF-A0A151UGP6-F1
#
_entry.id   AF-A0A151UGP6-F1
#
_cell.length_a   1.000
_cell.length_b   1.000
_cell.length_c   1.000
_cell.angle_alpha   90.00
_cell.angle_beta   90.00
_cell.angle_gamma   90.00
#
_symmetry.space_group_name_H-M   'P 1'
#
loop_
_entity.id
_entity.type
_entity.pdbx_description
1 polymer ?
#
loop_
_entity_poly.entity_id
_entity_poly.type
_entity_poly.pdbx_seq_one_letter_code
_entity_poly.pdbx_strand_id
1 'polypeptide(L)'
;MDLSTNLWSYKIGLNGERKRLYDLQPHTGVAWHANSSYPIGKPMTWYKADFEAPYGTNPVVVDLQGLGKGHAWVNGHSIGRYWPSWITATNGCTDTCDYRGNYVTEKCNTNCGNPSQRWYHVPRSFLNNDKNTLVLFEEIGGNPQNVSFQTVTTGTICALVHEGALLELSCQGGQVISQIQFASFGNPKGKCGSFEQGSWEATDSRSVVEAACIGKSSCGFAVTKEAFGVAGADNGPTRLAVQATC
;
A
#
# COMPACT_ATOMS: atom_id res chain seq x y z
N MET A 1 33.61 33.29 7.07
CA MET A 1 34.81 32.61 6.56
C MET A 1 34.49 32.12 5.17
N ASP A 2 35.21 32.60 4.15
CA ASP A 2 35.04 32.16 2.76
C ASP A 2 36.01 31.01 2.47
N LEU A 3 35.49 29.90 1.98
CA LEU A 3 36.27 28.69 1.69
C LEU A 3 36.46 28.44 0.18
N SER A 4 35.93 29.30 -0.68
CA SER A 4 35.89 29.10 -2.14
C SER A 4 37.27 28.94 -2.80
N THR A 5 38.33 29.50 -2.22
CA THR A 5 39.70 29.46 -2.74
C THR A 5 40.55 28.30 -2.20
N ASN A 6 40.00 27.46 -1.33
CA ASN A 6 40.71 26.28 -0.82
C ASN A 6 40.87 25.21 -1.91
N LEU A 7 41.81 24.28 -1.70
CA LEU A 7 41.93 23.10 -2.53
C LEU A 7 40.78 22.13 -2.24
N TRP A 8 39.95 21.84 -3.24
CA TRP A 8 38.85 20.88 -3.14
C TRP A 8 39.22 19.57 -3.81
N SER A 9 38.83 18.46 -3.18
CA SER A 9 38.90 17.12 -3.79
C SER A 9 37.50 16.58 -4.01
N TYR A 10 37.30 15.88 -5.12
CA TYR A 10 36.01 15.35 -5.53
C TYR A 10 36.07 13.83 -5.63
N LYS A 11 35.01 13.17 -5.18
CA LYS A 11 34.83 11.74 -5.33
C LYS A 11 33.42 11.48 -5.83
N ILE A 12 33.32 10.85 -6.99
CA ILE A 12 32.05 10.48 -7.60
C ILE A 12 31.58 9.16 -6.99
N GLY A 13 30.35 9.15 -6.50
CA GLY A 13 29.67 7.95 -6.01
C GLY A 13 30.27 7.33 -4.75
N LEU A 14 29.72 6.18 -4.39
CA LEU A 14 30.06 5.45 -3.18
C LEU A 14 31.05 4.31 -3.47
N ASN A 15 31.89 3.98 -2.47
CA ASN A 15 32.78 2.82 -2.58
C ASN A 15 32.00 1.52 -2.80
N GLY A 16 30.81 1.39 -2.20
CA GLY A 16 29.95 0.22 -2.38
C GLY A 16 29.36 0.13 -3.79
N GLU A 17 29.00 1.26 -4.41
CA GLU A 17 28.51 1.30 -5.79
C GLU A 17 29.62 0.91 -6.78
N ARG A 18 30.83 1.47 -6.63
CA ARG A 18 31.98 1.13 -7.47
C ARG A 18 32.38 -0.34 -7.36
N LYS A 19 32.22 -0.92 -6.16
CA LYS A 19 32.41 -2.36 -5.91
C LYS A 19 31.19 -3.19 -6.29
N ARG A 20 30.07 -2.58 -6.70
CA ARG A 20 28.82 -3.25 -7.10
C ARG A 20 28.29 -4.21 -6.02
N LEU A 21 28.28 -3.78 -4.75
CA LEU A 21 27.86 -4.63 -3.62
C LEU A 21 26.43 -5.19 -3.71
N TYR A 22 25.60 -4.63 -4.60
CA TYR A 22 24.27 -5.12 -4.92
C TYR A 22 24.28 -6.38 -5.81
N ASP A 23 25.39 -6.70 -6.49
CA ASP A 23 25.50 -7.92 -7.29
C ASP A 23 25.57 -9.16 -6.39
N LEU A 24 25.08 -10.29 -6.90
CA LEU A 24 25.03 -11.56 -6.16
C LEU A 24 26.39 -12.24 -6.00
N GLN A 25 27.39 -11.83 -6.79
CA GLN A 25 28.72 -12.44 -6.77
C GLN A 25 29.53 -12.05 -5.53
N PRO A 26 30.45 -12.92 -5.05
CA PRO A 26 31.37 -12.56 -3.99
C PRO A 26 32.28 -11.41 -4.43
N HIS A 27 32.53 -10.46 -3.52
CA HIS A 27 33.38 -9.30 -3.80
C HIS A 27 34.68 -9.37 -3.00
N THR A 28 35.82 -9.31 -3.70
CA THR A 28 37.14 -9.30 -3.06
C THR A 28 37.33 -8.04 -2.20
N GLY A 29 37.80 -8.21 -0.96
CA GLY A 29 38.07 -7.10 -0.05
C GLY A 29 36.80 -6.43 0.50
N VAL A 30 35.71 -7.18 0.63
CA VAL A 30 34.48 -6.79 1.32
C VAL A 30 34.12 -7.89 2.32
N ALA A 31 34.08 -7.54 3.60
CA ALA A 31 33.64 -8.44 4.65
C ALA A 31 32.22 -8.05 5.08
N TRP A 32 31.27 -8.96 4.87
CA TRP A 32 29.95 -8.86 5.48
C TRP A 32 30.03 -9.43 6.90
N HIS A 33 29.67 -8.63 7.90
CA HIS A 33 29.68 -9.06 9.29
C HIS A 33 28.29 -9.58 9.67
N ALA A 34 28.18 -10.87 9.99
CA ALA A 34 26.92 -11.56 10.34
C ALA A 34 26.63 -11.54 11.86
N ASN A 35 27.31 -10.68 12.62
CA ASN A 35 27.29 -10.70 14.07
C ASN A 35 25.92 -10.24 14.60
N SER A 36 25.55 -10.67 15.81
CA SER A 36 24.30 -10.29 16.50
C SER A 36 24.15 -8.78 16.76
N SER A 37 25.22 -7.99 16.58
CA SER A 37 25.21 -6.54 16.60
C SER A 37 25.56 -6.02 15.20
N TYR A 38 24.55 -5.94 14.32
CA TYR A 38 24.67 -5.13 13.11
C TYR A 38 24.54 -3.65 13.50
N PRO A 39 25.18 -2.74 12.74
CA PRO A 39 25.06 -1.31 12.99
C PRO A 39 23.58 -0.88 12.89
N ILE A 40 23.11 -0.11 13.86
CA ILE A 40 21.78 0.53 13.83
C ILE A 40 22.00 2.04 13.92
N GLY A 41 21.25 2.80 13.12
CA GLY A 41 21.34 4.26 13.10
C GLY A 41 22.68 4.80 12.58
N LYS A 42 23.52 3.96 11.96
CA LYS A 42 24.78 4.39 11.36
C LYS A 42 24.54 4.84 9.91
N PRO A 43 24.92 6.08 9.54
CA PRO A 43 24.83 6.54 8.16
C PRO A 43 25.82 5.78 7.27
N MET A 44 25.57 5.83 5.96
CA MET A 44 26.42 5.23 4.93
C MET A 44 26.67 3.73 5.11
N THR A 45 25.64 2.99 5.51
CA THR A 45 25.72 1.56 5.85
C THR A 45 25.13 0.68 4.75
N TRP A 46 25.76 -0.45 4.47
CA TRP A 46 25.21 -1.48 3.58
C TRP A 46 24.68 -2.65 4.41
N TYR A 47 23.45 -3.08 4.13
CA TYR A 47 22.85 -4.28 4.69
C TYR A 47 22.58 -5.31 3.60
N LYS A 48 22.64 -6.58 3.97
CA LYS A 48 22.31 -7.72 3.10
C LYS A 48 21.55 -8.75 3.91
N ALA A 49 20.48 -9.28 3.33
CA ALA A 49 19.70 -10.36 3.91
C ALA A 49 19.22 -11.32 2.82
N ASP A 50 19.06 -12.58 3.18
CA ASP A 50 18.42 -13.57 2.32
C ASP A 50 16.96 -13.80 2.78
N PHE A 51 16.04 -14.03 1.85
CA PHE A 51 14.62 -14.24 2.13
C PHE A 51 13.97 -15.18 1.11
N GLU A 52 12.84 -15.76 1.49
CA GLU A 52 11.99 -16.58 0.62
C GLU A 52 10.92 -15.71 -0.06
N ALA A 53 10.61 -16.01 -1.33
CA ALA A 53 9.58 -15.27 -2.04
C ALA A 53 8.19 -15.54 -1.40
N PRO A 54 7.35 -14.51 -1.18
CA PRO A 54 5.97 -14.73 -0.74
C PRO A 54 5.23 -15.62 -1.74
N TYR A 55 4.36 -16.52 -1.27
CA TYR A 55 3.61 -17.42 -2.15
C TYR A 55 2.63 -16.68 -3.09
N GLY A 56 2.16 -17.38 -4.12
CA GLY A 56 1.10 -16.91 -5.03
C GLY A 56 1.58 -15.89 -6.08
N THR A 57 0.61 -15.23 -6.72
CA THR A 57 0.83 -14.32 -7.86
C THR A 57 0.63 -12.84 -7.52
N ASN A 58 0.16 -12.53 -6.32
CA ASN A 58 -0.14 -11.15 -5.88
C ASN A 58 1.12 -10.26 -5.93
N PRO A 59 1.00 -8.96 -6.25
CA PRO A 59 2.11 -8.02 -6.21
C PRO A 59 2.86 -8.06 -4.87
N VAL A 60 4.18 -7.89 -4.89
CA VAL A 60 5.02 -7.90 -3.68
C VAL A 60 5.52 -6.50 -3.40
N VAL A 61 5.52 -6.14 -2.12
CA VAL A 61 6.18 -4.94 -1.63
C VAL A 61 7.12 -5.30 -0.48
N VAL A 62 8.17 -4.50 -0.32
CA VAL A 62 8.97 -4.46 0.90
C VAL A 62 8.54 -3.25 1.72
N ASP A 63 8.22 -3.47 3.00
CA ASP A 63 8.05 -2.41 3.99
C ASP A 63 9.43 -2.04 4.53
N LEU A 64 9.86 -0.81 4.24
CA LEU A 64 11.16 -0.28 4.69
C LEU A 64 11.01 0.60 5.93
N GLN A 65 9.90 0.52 6.65
CA GLN A 65 9.71 1.25 7.90
C GLN A 65 10.83 0.94 8.90
N GLY A 66 11.34 2.00 9.54
CA GLY A 66 12.49 1.94 10.44
C GLY A 66 13.81 2.35 9.79
N LEU A 67 13.87 2.38 8.44
CA LEU A 67 15.00 2.92 7.68
C LEU A 67 14.89 4.44 7.47
N GLY A 68 15.98 5.04 6.99
CA GLY A 68 16.10 6.49 6.77
C GLY A 68 15.84 6.86 5.32
N LYS A 69 16.92 6.83 4.53
CA LYS A 69 16.94 7.13 3.09
C LYS A 69 17.99 6.25 2.43
N GLY A 70 17.74 5.81 1.21
CA GLY A 70 18.69 4.91 0.57
C GLY A 70 18.26 4.39 -0.78
N HIS A 71 18.85 3.26 -1.15
CA HIS A 71 18.57 2.53 -2.37
C HIS A 71 18.51 1.03 -2.05
N ALA A 72 17.52 0.34 -2.60
CA ALA A 72 17.32 -1.08 -2.42
C ALA A 72 17.49 -1.87 -3.73
N TRP A 73 17.99 -3.10 -3.61
CA TRP A 73 18.11 -4.07 -4.68
C TRP A 73 17.60 -5.44 -4.25
N VAL A 74 16.92 -6.12 -5.16
CA VAL A 74 16.49 -7.51 -5.00
C VAL A 74 17.14 -8.33 -6.11
N ASN A 75 17.92 -9.33 -5.74
CA ASN A 75 18.66 -10.19 -6.68
C ASN A 75 19.52 -9.40 -7.70
N GLY A 76 20.15 -8.30 -7.26
CA GLY A 76 20.94 -7.41 -8.12
C GLY A 76 20.13 -6.41 -8.94
N HIS A 77 18.80 -6.53 -8.98
CA HIS A 77 17.92 -5.57 -9.64
C HIS A 77 17.56 -4.43 -8.69
N SER A 78 17.82 -3.20 -9.12
CA SER A 78 17.41 -2.00 -8.39
C SER A 78 15.88 -1.92 -8.31
N ILE A 79 15.33 -1.82 -7.10
CA ILE A 79 13.90 -1.53 -6.86
C ILE A 79 13.65 -0.05 -6.55
N GLY A 80 14.70 0.78 -6.61
CA GLY A 80 14.61 2.24 -6.53
C GLY A 80 15.12 2.84 -5.22
N ARG A 81 15.01 4.17 -5.14
CA ARG A 81 15.34 4.93 -3.93
C ARG A 81 14.22 4.79 -2.92
N TYR A 82 14.59 4.74 -1.64
CA TYR A 82 13.65 4.77 -0.53
C TYR A 82 13.89 5.99 0.35
N TRP A 83 12.83 6.50 0.97
CA TRP A 83 12.90 7.58 1.96
C TRP A 83 11.72 7.54 2.96
N PRO A 84 11.52 6.43 3.71
CA PRO A 84 10.41 6.30 4.64
C PRO A 84 10.52 7.23 5.86
N SER A 85 11.68 7.80 6.15
CA SER A 85 11.80 8.83 7.21
C SER A 85 11.29 10.21 6.78
N TRP A 86 10.96 10.42 5.50
CA TRP A 86 10.34 11.66 5.02
C TRP A 86 8.83 11.61 5.23
N ILE A 87 8.39 12.21 6.33
CA ILE A 87 6.98 12.27 6.73
C ILE A 87 6.27 13.41 6.00
N THR A 88 5.10 13.14 5.47
CA THR A 88 4.22 14.13 4.80
C THR A 88 3.66 15.14 5.81
N ALA A 89 3.18 16.28 5.31
CA ALA A 89 2.50 17.26 6.16
C ALA A 89 1.32 16.63 6.91
N THR A 90 1.06 17.09 8.13
CA THR A 90 -0.07 16.59 8.95
C THR A 90 -1.40 17.23 8.56
N ASN A 91 -1.37 18.35 7.84
CA ASN A 91 -2.53 19.08 7.33
C ASN A 91 -2.68 18.93 5.80
N GLY A 92 -3.85 19.31 5.28
CA GLY A 92 -4.11 19.32 3.83
C GLY A 92 -4.74 18.04 3.29
N CYS A 93 -4.84 16.98 4.10
CA CYS A 93 -5.70 15.85 3.78
C CYS A 93 -7.14 16.14 4.20
N THR A 94 -8.09 15.62 3.44
CA THR A 94 -9.52 15.71 3.75
C THR A 94 -10.11 14.32 3.87
N ASP A 95 -11.02 14.16 4.83
CA ASP A 95 -11.78 12.92 4.94
C ASP A 95 -12.86 12.80 3.87
N THR A 96 -13.24 13.92 3.25
CA THR A 96 -14.27 14.00 2.21
C THR A 96 -13.66 14.51 0.90
N CYS A 97 -13.82 13.76 -0.18
CA CYS A 97 -13.40 14.14 -1.53
C CYS A 97 -14.60 13.91 -2.46
N ASP A 98 -15.15 15.00 -3.02
CA ASP A 98 -16.23 14.93 -4.00
C ASP A 98 -15.64 15.03 -5.41
N TYR A 99 -15.97 14.07 -6.27
CA TYR A 99 -15.53 14.08 -7.67
C TYR A 99 -16.10 15.28 -8.44
N ARG A 100 -17.23 15.83 -8.01
CA ARG A 100 -17.90 16.98 -8.63
C ARG A 100 -17.14 18.28 -8.33
N GLY A 101 -17.31 19.26 -9.22
CA GLY A 101 -16.68 20.57 -9.12
C GLY A 101 -15.21 20.57 -9.54
N ASN A 102 -14.63 21.77 -9.64
CA ASN A 102 -13.26 21.95 -10.13
C ASN A 102 -12.24 21.15 -9.29
N TYR A 103 -11.25 20.59 -9.98
CA TYR A 103 -10.16 19.87 -9.35
C TYR A 103 -8.99 20.84 -9.05
N VAL A 104 -8.38 20.66 -7.88
CA VAL A 104 -7.08 21.24 -7.50
C VAL A 104 -6.24 20.14 -6.85
N THR A 105 -4.92 20.27 -6.87
CA THR A 105 -3.98 19.23 -6.41
C THR A 105 -4.24 18.78 -4.98
N GLU A 106 -4.66 19.71 -4.10
CA GLU A 106 -4.88 19.45 -2.68
C GLU A 106 -6.28 18.86 -2.38
N LYS A 107 -7.17 18.82 -3.38
CA LYS A 107 -8.60 18.52 -3.19
C LYS A 107 -8.84 17.17 -2.51
N CYS A 108 -7.99 16.18 -2.77
CA CYS A 108 -8.20 14.80 -2.34
C CYS A 108 -6.91 14.15 -1.82
N ASN A 109 -6.05 14.94 -1.17
CA ASN A 109 -4.83 14.41 -0.58
C ASN A 109 -5.14 13.39 0.54
N THR A 110 -4.32 12.35 0.60
CA THR A 110 -4.36 11.29 1.62
C THR A 110 -2.97 11.06 2.20
N ASN A 111 -2.86 10.19 3.21
CA ASN A 111 -1.59 9.79 3.81
C ASN A 111 -0.82 10.92 4.53
N CYS A 112 -1.53 11.90 5.10
CA CYS A 112 -0.92 12.95 5.94
C CYS A 112 -0.32 12.37 7.22
N GLY A 113 0.78 12.96 7.70
CA GLY A 113 1.47 12.54 8.93
C GLY A 113 2.15 11.17 8.85
N ASN A 114 2.23 10.58 7.67
CA ASN A 114 2.84 9.26 7.43
C ASN A 114 4.05 9.38 6.50
N PRO A 115 4.91 8.34 6.39
CA PRO A 115 5.94 8.30 5.36
C PRO A 115 5.36 8.59 3.98
N SER A 116 5.99 9.48 3.22
CA SER A 116 5.64 9.79 1.83
C SER A 116 5.55 8.54 0.96
N GLN A 117 6.43 7.57 1.22
CA GLN A 117 6.32 6.21 0.74
C GLN A 117 6.88 5.23 1.79
N ARG A 118 6.04 4.30 2.24
CA ARG A 118 6.42 3.24 3.18
C ARG A 118 6.73 1.91 2.47
N TRP A 119 5.89 1.56 1.51
CA TRP A 119 5.99 0.31 0.76
C TRP A 119 6.63 0.52 -0.61
N TYR A 120 7.59 -0.33 -0.94
CA TYR A 120 8.36 -0.26 -2.17
C TYR A 120 8.11 -1.51 -3.00
N HIS A 121 7.66 -1.31 -4.24
CA HIS A 121 7.26 -2.40 -5.12
C HIS A 121 8.45 -3.28 -5.52
N VAL A 122 8.25 -4.60 -5.44
CA VAL A 122 9.21 -5.62 -5.86
C VAL A 122 8.56 -6.43 -6.98
N PRO A 123 8.98 -6.23 -8.24
CA PRO A 123 8.46 -7.00 -9.35
C PRO A 123 8.65 -8.50 -9.12
N ARG A 124 7.57 -9.28 -9.32
CA ARG A 124 7.61 -10.74 -9.21
C ARG A 124 8.71 -11.38 -10.09
N SER A 125 8.97 -10.80 -11.27
CA SER A 125 10.01 -11.25 -12.18
C SER A 125 11.44 -11.04 -11.67
N PHE A 126 11.65 -10.27 -10.60
CA PHE A 126 12.95 -10.13 -9.95
C PHE A 126 13.18 -11.20 -8.88
N LEU A 127 12.15 -11.97 -8.52
CA LEU A 127 12.21 -13.01 -7.49
C LEU A 127 12.49 -14.39 -8.11
N ASN A 128 13.32 -15.16 -7.43
CA ASN A 128 13.48 -16.59 -7.61
C ASN A 128 12.47 -17.32 -6.71
N ASN A 129 12.10 -18.55 -7.09
CA ASN A 129 11.14 -19.36 -6.32
C ASN A 129 11.66 -19.77 -4.94
N ASP A 130 12.98 -19.97 -4.81
CA ASP A 130 13.59 -20.45 -3.57
C ASP A 130 14.21 -19.26 -2.81
N LYS A 131 15.50 -19.02 -3.04
CA LYS A 131 16.31 -18.08 -2.28
C LYS A 131 16.47 -16.75 -3.03
N ASN A 132 16.16 -15.66 -2.32
CA ASN A 132 16.33 -14.29 -2.80
C ASN A 132 17.28 -13.53 -1.88
N THR A 133 17.94 -12.51 -2.42
CA THR A 133 18.82 -11.62 -1.66
C THR A 133 18.32 -10.19 -1.77
N LEU A 134 18.12 -9.55 -0.62
CA LEU A 134 17.92 -8.11 -0.48
C LEU A 134 19.25 -7.44 -0.14
N VAL A 135 19.61 -6.39 -0.86
CA VAL A 135 20.71 -5.49 -0.52
C VAL A 135 20.15 -4.07 -0.33
N LEU A 136 20.56 -3.42 0.74
CA LEU A 136 20.16 -2.05 1.08
C LEU A 136 21.40 -1.19 1.26
N PHE A 137 21.40 -0.01 0.66
CA PHE A 137 22.29 1.07 1.06
C PHE A 137 21.49 2.09 1.86
N GLU A 138 21.86 2.30 3.13
CA GLU A 138 21.25 3.26 4.06
C GLU A 138 22.15 4.49 4.24
N GLU A 139 21.66 5.63 3.77
CA GLU A 139 22.39 6.90 3.70
C GLU A 139 22.41 7.64 5.05
N ILE A 140 21.28 7.68 5.75
CA ILE A 140 21.09 8.54 6.94
C ILE A 140 21.27 7.74 8.24
N GLY A 141 20.87 6.48 8.22
CA GLY A 141 20.89 5.58 9.37
C GLY A 141 19.48 5.21 9.80
N GLY A 142 19.27 3.91 10.04
CA GLY A 142 17.99 3.36 10.48
C GLY A 142 18.16 1.99 11.11
N ASN A 143 17.04 1.36 11.45
CA ASN A 143 16.99 0.01 12.01
C ASN A 143 16.38 -0.96 10.97
N PRO A 144 17.16 -1.91 10.42
CA PRO A 144 16.66 -2.85 9.43
C PRO A 144 15.79 -3.98 10.02
N GLN A 145 15.64 -4.07 11.35
CA GLN A 145 14.90 -5.15 12.02
C GLN A 145 13.47 -5.34 11.54
N ASN A 146 12.80 -4.24 11.21
CA ASN A 146 11.39 -4.25 10.83
C ASN A 146 11.18 -4.32 9.31
N VAL A 147 12.27 -4.46 8.53
CA VAL A 147 12.18 -4.66 7.10
C VAL A 147 11.50 -6.00 6.83
N SER A 148 10.40 -5.97 6.09
CA SER A 148 9.59 -7.16 5.84
C SER A 148 8.99 -7.14 4.45
N PHE A 149 8.76 -8.33 3.88
CA PHE A 149 8.08 -8.50 2.60
C PHE A 149 6.64 -8.91 2.83
N GLN A 150 5.75 -8.38 2.01
CA GLN A 150 4.34 -8.73 2.04
C GLN A 150 3.75 -8.68 0.63
N THR A 151 2.68 -9.44 0.41
CA THR A 151 1.89 -9.31 -0.81
C THR A 151 0.84 -8.22 -0.64
N VAL A 152 0.62 -7.43 -1.69
CA VAL A 152 -0.51 -6.51 -1.77
C VAL A 152 -1.65 -7.23 -2.47
N THR A 153 -2.78 -7.36 -1.80
CA THR A 153 -4.04 -7.71 -2.44
C THR A 153 -4.88 -6.45 -2.56
N THR A 154 -5.66 -6.35 -3.64
CA THR A 154 -6.83 -5.44 -3.64
C THR A 154 -7.89 -6.07 -2.75
N GLY A 155 -7.61 -6.16 -1.46
CA GLY A 155 -8.40 -6.89 -0.48
C GLY A 155 -9.64 -6.13 -0.02
N THR A 156 -9.89 -4.94 -0.57
CA THR A 156 -11.11 -4.19 -0.27
C THR A 156 -11.61 -3.52 -1.53
N ILE A 157 -12.73 -4.01 -2.04
CA ILE A 157 -13.54 -3.34 -3.06
C ILE A 157 -14.71 -2.67 -2.38
N CYS A 158 -15.11 -1.52 -2.90
CA CYS A 158 -16.21 -0.75 -2.34
C CYS A 158 -17.10 -0.19 -3.43
N ALA A 159 -18.36 0.00 -3.10
CA ALA A 159 -19.32 0.70 -3.96
C ALA A 159 -20.22 1.59 -3.10
N LEU A 160 -20.55 2.78 -3.63
CA LEU A 160 -21.56 3.67 -3.09
C LEU A 160 -22.54 3.97 -4.22
N VAL A 161 -23.74 3.40 -4.14
CA VAL A 161 -24.69 3.32 -5.25
C VAL A 161 -26.01 3.95 -4.83
N HIS A 162 -26.51 4.90 -5.61
CA HIS A 162 -27.81 5.51 -5.34
C HIS A 162 -28.96 4.55 -5.67
N GLU A 163 -30.09 4.70 -4.98
CA GLU A 163 -31.32 4.00 -5.33
C GLU A 163 -31.64 4.19 -6.83
N GLY A 164 -32.02 3.09 -7.50
CA GLY A 164 -32.33 3.04 -8.92
C GLY A 164 -31.12 2.76 -9.83
N ALA A 165 -29.90 2.77 -9.30
CA ALA A 165 -28.69 2.39 -10.05
C ALA A 165 -28.31 0.91 -9.85
N LEU A 166 -27.37 0.43 -10.65
CA LEU A 166 -26.88 -0.95 -10.59
C LEU A 166 -25.61 -1.02 -9.73
N LEU A 167 -25.57 -1.95 -8.78
CA LEU A 167 -24.35 -2.30 -8.06
C LEU A 167 -23.44 -3.09 -8.99
N GLU A 168 -22.17 -2.71 -9.08
CA GLU A 168 -21.14 -3.50 -9.75
C GLU A 168 -19.94 -3.66 -8.82
N LEU A 169 -19.62 -4.90 -8.46
CA LEU A 169 -18.43 -5.25 -7.68
C LEU A 169 -17.65 -6.31 -8.45
N SER A 170 -16.34 -6.13 -8.54
CA SER A 170 -15.45 -7.09 -9.19
C SER A 170 -14.13 -7.17 -8.46
N CYS A 171 -13.69 -8.39 -8.18
CA CYS A 171 -12.35 -8.71 -7.74
C CYS A 171 -11.43 -8.85 -8.94
N GLN A 172 -10.17 -8.43 -8.76
CA GLN A 172 -9.13 -8.55 -9.79
C GLN A 172 -8.29 -9.81 -9.56
N GLY A 173 -7.52 -10.22 -10.57
CA GLY A 173 -6.52 -11.29 -10.40
C GLY A 173 -7.08 -12.69 -10.14
N GLY A 174 -8.32 -12.97 -10.56
CA GLY A 174 -8.96 -14.27 -10.34
C GLY A 174 -9.40 -14.54 -8.89
N GLN A 175 -9.32 -13.52 -8.03
CA GLN A 175 -9.89 -13.59 -6.68
C GLN A 175 -11.42 -13.58 -6.73
N VAL A 176 -12.04 -14.10 -5.68
CA VAL A 176 -13.48 -14.05 -5.46
C VAL A 176 -13.78 -13.18 -4.25
N ILE A 177 -14.98 -12.62 -4.19
CA ILE A 177 -15.45 -11.87 -3.03
C ILE A 177 -15.56 -12.86 -1.85
N SER A 178 -14.64 -12.78 -0.90
CA SER A 178 -14.51 -13.70 0.22
C SER A 178 -15.37 -13.28 1.42
N GLN A 179 -15.57 -11.97 1.61
CA GLN A 179 -16.33 -11.43 2.75
C GLN A 179 -16.98 -10.09 2.42
N ILE A 180 -18.20 -9.86 2.90
CA ILE A 180 -18.79 -8.51 2.98
C ILE A 180 -18.44 -7.92 4.35
N GLN A 181 -17.60 -6.89 4.38
CA GLN A 181 -17.19 -6.22 5.61
C GLN A 181 -18.24 -5.21 6.09
N PHE A 182 -18.91 -4.53 5.15
CA PHE A 182 -19.98 -3.58 5.43
C PHE A 182 -20.99 -3.57 4.28
N ALA A 183 -22.27 -3.46 4.61
CA ALA A 183 -23.34 -3.25 3.65
C ALA A 183 -24.53 -2.58 4.36
N SER A 184 -24.91 -1.38 3.89
CA SER A 184 -26.03 -0.63 4.45
C SER A 184 -26.77 0.11 3.33
N PHE A 185 -28.04 -0.25 3.12
CA PHE A 185 -28.96 0.43 2.23
C PHE A 185 -29.82 1.39 3.05
N GLY A 186 -29.65 2.70 2.85
CA GLY A 186 -30.27 3.73 3.66
C GLY A 186 -29.57 5.05 3.45
N ASN A 187 -29.09 5.67 4.53
CA ASN A 187 -28.28 6.88 4.48
C ASN A 187 -26.87 6.73 5.11
N PRO A 188 -26.07 5.73 4.67
CA PRO A 188 -24.74 5.46 5.23
C PRO A 188 -23.81 6.67 5.11
N LYS A 189 -22.86 6.77 6.05
CA LYS A 189 -21.85 7.83 6.15
C LYS A 189 -20.45 7.25 5.94
N GLY A 190 -19.46 8.13 5.75
CA GLY A 190 -18.06 7.76 5.58
C GLY A 190 -17.68 7.40 4.15
N LYS A 191 -16.55 6.71 4.00
CA LYS A 191 -15.92 6.30 2.74
C LYS A 191 -15.47 4.85 2.81
N CYS A 192 -15.04 4.29 1.68
CA CYS A 192 -14.43 2.96 1.64
C CYS A 192 -13.32 2.81 2.69
N GLY A 193 -13.44 1.80 3.56
CA GLY A 193 -12.56 1.56 4.71
C GLY A 193 -13.09 2.13 6.04
N SER A 194 -14.06 3.05 6.01
CA SER A 194 -14.62 3.73 7.19
C SER A 194 -16.11 4.01 7.04
N PHE A 195 -16.86 3.11 6.39
CA PHE A 195 -18.30 3.26 6.27
C PHE A 195 -18.97 3.06 7.62
N GLU A 196 -19.99 3.87 7.88
CA GLU A 196 -20.81 3.82 9.09
C GLU A 196 -22.29 3.86 8.73
N GLN A 197 -23.10 3.26 9.58
CA GLN A 197 -24.56 3.33 9.45
C GLN A 197 -25.05 4.77 9.62
N GLY A 198 -26.12 5.08 8.90
CA GLY A 198 -26.75 6.39 8.94
C GLY A 198 -27.77 6.53 10.06
N SER A 199 -28.72 7.45 9.89
CA SER A 199 -29.86 7.57 10.80
C SER A 199 -30.91 6.48 10.57
N TRP A 200 -30.87 5.80 9.42
CA TRP A 200 -31.72 4.66 9.12
C TRP A 200 -31.05 3.74 8.09
N GLU A 201 -31.40 2.46 8.13
CA GLU A 201 -30.99 1.45 7.16
C GLU A 201 -32.04 0.35 7.03
N ALA A 202 -32.00 -0.39 5.92
CA ALA A 202 -32.76 -1.62 5.75
C ALA A 202 -32.09 -2.76 6.56
N THR A 203 -32.91 -3.53 7.28
CA THR A 203 -32.46 -4.59 8.18
C THR A 203 -31.62 -5.66 7.47
N ASP A 204 -32.00 -6.02 6.24
CA ASP A 204 -31.39 -7.14 5.52
C ASP A 204 -30.27 -6.72 4.55
N SER A 205 -29.81 -5.46 4.65
CA SER A 205 -28.82 -4.87 3.73
C SER A 205 -27.61 -5.77 3.49
N ARG A 206 -27.07 -6.33 4.58
CA ARG A 206 -25.90 -7.20 4.52
C ARG A 206 -26.19 -8.54 3.90
N SER A 207 -27.26 -9.21 4.32
CA SER A 207 -27.60 -10.55 3.82
C SER A 207 -27.94 -10.55 2.33
N VAL A 208 -28.60 -9.49 1.83
CA VAL A 208 -28.87 -9.32 0.38
C VAL A 208 -27.56 -9.27 -0.41
N VAL A 209 -26.60 -8.46 0.04
CA VAL A 209 -25.30 -8.32 -0.64
C VAL A 209 -24.46 -9.60 -0.51
N GLU A 210 -24.44 -10.24 0.65
CA GLU A 210 -23.72 -11.49 0.89
C GLU A 210 -24.20 -12.60 -0.05
N ALA A 211 -25.52 -12.80 -0.15
CA ALA A 211 -26.12 -13.79 -1.04
C ALA A 211 -25.83 -13.51 -2.52
N ALA A 212 -25.76 -12.23 -2.91
CA ALA A 212 -25.48 -11.85 -4.29
C ALA A 212 -24.01 -12.03 -4.68
N CYS A 213 -23.08 -11.79 -3.76
CA CYS A 213 -21.67 -11.51 -4.08
C CYS A 213 -20.66 -12.54 -3.58
N ILE A 214 -20.86 -13.16 -2.41
CA ILE A 214 -19.84 -14.07 -1.84
C ILE A 214 -19.58 -15.25 -2.79
N GLY A 215 -18.30 -15.57 -2.97
CA GLY A 215 -17.82 -16.67 -3.81
C GLY A 215 -17.79 -16.38 -5.31
N LYS A 216 -18.16 -15.17 -5.74
CA LYS A 216 -18.10 -14.75 -7.16
C LYS A 216 -16.92 -13.81 -7.40
N SER A 217 -16.32 -13.89 -8.59
CA SER A 217 -15.29 -12.93 -9.03
C SER A 217 -15.88 -11.55 -9.34
N SER A 218 -17.17 -11.51 -9.71
CA SER A 218 -17.94 -10.30 -9.93
C SER A 218 -19.42 -10.52 -9.58
N CYS A 219 -20.07 -9.49 -9.04
CA CYS A 219 -21.51 -9.50 -8.79
C CYS A 219 -22.12 -8.13 -9.14
N GLY A 220 -23.41 -8.14 -9.45
CA GLY A 220 -24.17 -6.93 -9.62
C GLY A 220 -25.66 -7.17 -9.63
N PHE A 221 -26.42 -6.18 -9.16
CA PHE A 221 -27.88 -6.20 -9.11
C PHE A 221 -28.43 -4.76 -8.99
N ALA A 222 -29.70 -4.58 -9.36
CA ALA A 222 -30.36 -3.29 -9.24
C ALA A 222 -30.60 -2.93 -7.76
N VAL A 223 -30.14 -1.75 -7.35
CA VAL A 223 -30.29 -1.24 -5.98
C VAL A 223 -31.65 -0.55 -5.87
N THR A 224 -32.68 -1.30 -5.44
CA THR A 224 -34.05 -0.79 -5.28
C THR A 224 -34.59 -1.05 -3.87
N LYS A 225 -35.63 -0.32 -3.45
CA LYS A 225 -36.27 -0.54 -2.14
C LYS A 225 -36.83 -1.96 -2.00
N GLU A 226 -37.34 -2.53 -3.08
CA GLU A 226 -37.88 -3.89 -3.13
C GLU A 226 -36.78 -4.93 -2.90
N ALA A 227 -35.59 -4.74 -3.48
CA ALA A 227 -34.45 -5.63 -3.29
C ALA A 227 -33.98 -5.70 -1.83
N PHE A 228 -34.27 -4.67 -1.03
CA PHE A 228 -33.92 -4.57 0.38
C PHE A 228 -35.13 -4.67 1.32
N GLY A 229 -36.30 -5.08 0.82
CA GLY A 229 -37.50 -5.29 1.64
C GLY A 229 -38.09 -4.03 2.27
N VAL A 230 -37.79 -2.84 1.74
CA VAL A 230 -38.28 -1.56 2.27
C VAL A 230 -39.59 -1.18 1.57
N ALA A 231 -40.70 -1.15 2.31
CA ALA A 231 -42.01 -0.76 1.76
C ALA A 231 -42.41 0.67 2.17
N GLY A 232 -42.75 1.51 1.18
CA GLY A 232 -43.65 2.66 1.36
C GLY A 232 -43.16 3.85 2.20
N ALA A 233 -41.89 3.91 2.61
CA ALA A 233 -41.37 5.04 3.38
C ALA A 233 -40.52 5.99 2.51
N ASP A 234 -40.84 7.28 2.58
CA ASP A 234 -40.11 8.37 1.91
C ASP A 234 -38.99 8.87 2.84
N ASN A 235 -37.92 8.07 2.94
CA ASN A 235 -36.85 8.25 3.93
C ASN A 235 -35.70 9.18 3.47
N GLY A 236 -35.96 10.05 2.48
CA GLY A 236 -34.95 10.93 1.89
C GLY A 236 -33.99 10.21 0.93
N PRO A 237 -32.83 10.81 0.62
CA PRO A 237 -31.89 10.26 -0.36
C PRO A 237 -31.32 8.92 0.11
N THR A 238 -31.70 7.86 -0.62
CA THR A 238 -31.37 6.47 -0.30
C THR A 238 -30.21 5.98 -1.17
N ARG A 239 -29.25 5.30 -0.55
CA ARG A 239 -28.09 4.71 -1.23
C ARG A 239 -27.60 3.44 -0.52
N LEU A 240 -27.01 2.54 -1.28
CA LEU A 240 -26.28 1.38 -0.80
C LEU A 240 -24.80 1.72 -0.68
N ALA A 241 -24.22 1.52 0.50
CA ALA A 241 -22.76 1.46 0.66
C ALA A 241 -22.36 0.01 0.90
N VAL A 242 -21.38 -0.50 0.13
CA VAL A 242 -20.81 -1.83 0.28
C VAL A 242 -19.30 -1.74 0.41
N GLN A 243 -18.74 -2.55 1.30
CA GLN A 243 -17.32 -2.83 1.43
C GLN A 243 -17.13 -4.34 1.50
N ALA A 244 -16.29 -4.88 0.63
CA ALA A 244 -16.10 -6.31 0.50
C ALA A 244 -14.62 -6.65 0.30
N THR A 245 -14.21 -7.81 0.77
CA THR A 245 -12.87 -8.34 0.54
C THR A 245 -12.83 -9.30 -0.61
N CYS A 246 -11.80 -9.12 -1.43
CA CYS A 246 -11.25 -10.12 -2.32
C CYS A 246 -10.12 -10.82 -1.55
#